data_AF-A0A536NJ53-F1
#
_entry.id   AF-A0A536NJ53-F1
#
_cell.length_a   1.000
_cell.length_b   1.000
_cell.length_c   1.000
_cell.angle_alpha   90.00
_cell.angle_beta   90.00
_cell.angle_gamma   90.00
#
_symmetry.space_group_name_H-M   'P 1'
#
loop_
_entity.id
_entity.type
_entity.pdbx_description
1 polymer ?
#
loop_
_entity_poly.entity_id
_entity_poly.type
_entity_poly.pdbx_seq_one_letter_code
_entity_poly.pdbx_strand_id
1 'polypeptide(L)'
;MPPQPSRGPAERRTSVPSGAVPASAGSRPGEAGLAVGTNGSTAAAEESDGLAAAARGERQPAIAHLLAGDRVVLGAVVDELSSDNPDEIRRWRRALTDLVDGIVARAIEASSLDFPTDHPFWGAFTREQCREITTALASLGFRYDGLGEFVDDRVPAQRDLSLATGYAGLDPMRVRHWPSETDMPELFRDVNVAAFEYLVDAAEGLTLGELLSLLGRRADALIDLWNAWGRVRPLLLEPL
;
A
#
# COMPACT_ATOMS: atom_id res chain seq x y z
N MET A 1 32.74 -9.12 -61.47
CA MET A 1 31.82 -10.23 -61.77
C MET A 1 31.10 -10.58 -60.46
N PRO A 2 29.79 -10.32 -60.34
CA PRO A 2 28.96 -10.71 -59.19
C PRO A 2 28.50 -12.17 -59.33
N PRO A 3 27.99 -12.79 -58.25
CA PRO A 3 26.56 -13.11 -58.26
C PRO A 3 25.83 -12.90 -56.91
N GLN A 4 24.59 -12.39 -57.00
CA GLN A 4 23.54 -12.52 -55.98
C GLN A 4 22.73 -13.85 -56.18
N PRO A 5 21.46 -14.01 -55.72
CA PRO A 5 21.03 -14.62 -54.46
C PRO A 5 20.07 -15.82 -54.67
N SER A 6 19.69 -16.56 -53.62
CA SER A 6 18.49 -17.43 -53.59
C SER A 6 18.14 -17.81 -52.14
N ARG A 7 17.04 -17.29 -51.58
CA ARG A 7 15.63 -17.75 -51.59
C ARG A 7 15.31 -18.84 -50.54
N GLY A 8 14.31 -18.53 -49.69
CA GLY A 8 13.83 -19.31 -48.52
C GLY A 8 13.16 -20.67 -48.82
N PRO A 9 12.50 -21.29 -47.82
CA PRO A 9 11.06 -20.99 -47.67
C PRO A 9 10.45 -21.08 -46.25
N ALA A 10 9.34 -20.34 -46.11
CA ALA A 10 8.04 -20.70 -45.52
C ALA A 10 7.87 -20.98 -44.02
N GLU A 11 7.37 -19.93 -43.36
CA GLU A 11 6.36 -19.95 -42.29
C GLU A 11 5.33 -21.09 -42.43
N ARG A 12 5.02 -21.77 -41.31
CA ARG A 12 3.71 -22.40 -41.09
C ARG A 12 3.10 -21.82 -39.82
N ARG A 13 2.15 -20.91 -40.05
CA ARG A 13 1.16 -20.45 -39.08
C ARG A 13 0.14 -21.58 -38.92
N THR A 14 -0.07 -22.05 -37.69
CA THR A 14 -1.17 -22.96 -37.37
C THR A 14 -2.24 -22.15 -36.64
N SER A 15 -3.23 -21.70 -37.40
CA SER A 15 -4.47 -21.13 -36.92
C SER A 15 -5.38 -22.26 -36.44
N VAL A 16 -5.84 -22.21 -35.19
CA VAL A 16 -6.89 -23.11 -34.67
C VAL A 16 -8.24 -22.38 -34.72
N PRO A 17 -9.31 -23.02 -35.23
CA PRO A 17 -10.58 -22.35 -35.49
C PRO A 17 -11.49 -22.27 -34.25
N SER A 18 -12.22 -21.15 -34.26
CA SER A 18 -13.39 -20.80 -33.45
C SER A 18 -14.50 -21.86 -33.54
N GLY A 19 -14.92 -22.38 -32.38
CA GLY A 19 -16.08 -23.25 -32.22
C GLY A 19 -17.12 -22.59 -31.33
N ALA A 20 -18.17 -22.07 -31.95
CA ALA A 20 -19.38 -21.57 -31.28
C ALA A 20 -20.23 -22.75 -30.77
N VAL A 21 -20.77 -22.62 -29.56
CA VAL A 21 -21.73 -23.57 -28.96
C VAL A 21 -22.99 -22.77 -28.55
N PRO A 22 -24.20 -23.29 -28.80
CA PRO A 22 -25.42 -22.48 -28.88
C PRO A 22 -26.12 -22.23 -27.54
N ALA A 23 -26.90 -21.15 -27.51
CA ALA A 23 -27.84 -20.81 -26.46
C ALA A 23 -29.06 -21.75 -26.49
N SER A 24 -29.38 -22.37 -25.35
CA SER A 24 -30.65 -23.04 -25.10
C SER A 24 -31.41 -22.33 -23.98
N ALA A 25 -32.61 -21.88 -24.30
CA ALA A 25 -33.63 -21.43 -23.37
C ALA A 25 -34.34 -22.63 -22.72
N GLY A 26 -34.72 -22.51 -21.45
CA GLY A 26 -35.52 -23.49 -20.72
C GLY A 26 -36.01 -22.98 -19.37
N SER A 27 -37.25 -22.47 -19.37
CA SER A 27 -38.31 -22.44 -18.35
C SER A 27 -38.02 -22.61 -16.83
N ARG A 28 -38.55 -21.66 -16.04
CA ARG A 28 -39.07 -21.83 -14.64
C ARG A 28 -40.42 -22.62 -14.66
N PRO A 29 -41.13 -23.01 -13.57
CA PRO A 29 -41.03 -22.63 -12.13
C PRO A 29 -41.34 -23.76 -11.08
N GLY A 30 -41.31 -23.41 -9.77
CA GLY A 30 -41.90 -24.14 -8.63
C GLY A 30 -40.88 -24.83 -7.71
N GLU A 31 -40.94 -24.86 -6.39
CA GLU A 31 -41.85 -24.33 -5.36
C GLU A 31 -41.15 -24.55 -3.99
N ALA A 32 -41.58 -23.79 -2.97
CA ALA A 32 -41.55 -24.11 -1.54
C ALA A 32 -40.19 -24.34 -0.81
N GLY A 33 -39.89 -23.45 0.13
CA GLY A 33 -38.83 -23.65 1.12
C GLY A 33 -38.85 -22.63 2.26
N LEU A 34 -39.72 -22.90 3.23
CA LEU A 34 -39.73 -22.49 4.64
C LEU A 34 -39.01 -21.21 5.10
N ALA A 35 -39.81 -20.38 5.78
CA ALA A 35 -39.37 -19.37 6.73
C ALA A 35 -38.33 -19.92 7.74
N VAL A 36 -37.15 -19.31 7.75
CA VAL A 36 -36.20 -19.36 8.86
C VAL A 36 -36.17 -17.97 9.48
N GLY A 37 -36.42 -17.93 10.79
CA GLY A 37 -36.60 -16.73 11.57
C GLY A 37 -35.47 -15.73 11.41
N THR A 38 -35.83 -14.50 11.08
CA THR A 38 -35.04 -13.28 11.20
C THR A 38 -34.90 -12.90 12.67
N ASN A 39 -34.24 -13.74 13.46
CA ASN A 39 -33.76 -13.39 14.80
C ASN A 39 -32.24 -13.59 14.81
N GLY A 40 -31.53 -12.56 14.34
CA GLY A 40 -30.07 -12.54 14.26
C GLY A 40 -29.52 -11.37 13.45
N SER A 41 -30.11 -10.17 13.58
CA SER A 41 -29.60 -8.96 12.92
C SER A 41 -29.41 -7.84 13.92
N THR A 42 -28.69 -8.14 14.99
CA THR A 42 -28.09 -7.16 15.91
C THR A 42 -26.60 -7.39 16.15
N ALA A 43 -26.01 -8.49 15.66
CA ALA A 43 -24.57 -8.74 15.74
C ALA A 43 -23.77 -8.27 14.50
N ALA A 44 -24.44 -8.06 13.35
CA ALA A 44 -23.79 -7.54 12.14
C ALA A 44 -23.73 -5.99 12.11
N ALA A 45 -24.30 -5.31 13.12
CA ALA A 45 -24.32 -3.86 13.23
C ALA A 45 -23.16 -3.30 14.10
N GLU A 46 -22.45 -4.15 14.84
CA GLU A 46 -21.28 -3.76 15.65
C GLU A 46 -19.95 -3.80 14.85
N GLU A 47 -19.98 -4.30 13.61
CA GLU A 47 -18.85 -4.29 12.67
C GLU A 47 -18.67 -2.95 11.94
N SER A 48 -19.52 -1.96 12.24
CA SER A 48 -19.53 -0.65 11.58
C SER A 48 -18.50 0.35 12.12
N ASP A 49 -17.74 0.02 13.17
CA ASP A 49 -16.69 0.90 13.70
C ASP A 49 -15.32 0.44 13.18
N GLY A 50 -15.16 0.58 11.86
CA GLY A 50 -13.93 0.28 11.13
C GLY A 50 -13.01 1.49 11.03
N LEU A 51 -11.77 1.27 10.61
CA LEU A 51 -10.81 2.35 10.37
C LEU A 51 -11.31 3.36 9.35
N ALA A 52 -11.96 2.92 8.28
CA ALA A 52 -12.51 3.82 7.28
C ALA A 52 -13.63 4.70 7.86
N ALA A 53 -14.39 4.21 8.85
CA ALA A 53 -15.39 5.02 9.54
C ALA A 53 -14.70 6.05 10.45
N ALA A 54 -13.74 5.62 11.26
CA ALA A 54 -12.95 6.49 12.13
C ALA A 54 -12.19 7.58 11.34
N ALA A 55 -11.64 7.26 10.17
CA ALA A 55 -10.93 8.19 9.30
C ALA A 55 -11.83 9.29 8.70
N ARG A 56 -13.15 9.08 8.63
CA ARG A 56 -14.13 10.10 8.19
C ARG A 56 -14.59 11.00 9.34
N GLY A 57 -14.27 10.65 10.59
CA GLY A 57 -14.58 11.46 11.76
C GLY A 57 -13.81 12.79 11.77
N GLU A 58 -14.27 13.73 12.59
CA GLU A 58 -13.59 15.03 12.78
C GLU A 58 -12.22 14.89 13.47
N ARG A 59 -12.06 13.83 14.28
CA ARG A 59 -10.83 13.50 15.01
C ARG A 59 -10.20 12.27 14.42
N GLN A 60 -8.88 12.28 14.31
CA GLN A 60 -8.15 11.15 13.75
C GLN A 60 -8.02 10.03 14.79
N PRO A 61 -8.09 8.76 14.37
CA PRO A 61 -7.89 7.63 15.27
C PRO A 61 -6.43 7.58 15.75
N ALA A 62 -6.20 7.03 16.94
CA ALA A 62 -4.85 6.91 17.52
C ALA A 62 -3.82 6.30 16.56
N ILE A 63 -4.20 5.31 15.75
CA ILE A 63 -3.32 4.71 14.74
C ILE A 63 -2.79 5.72 13.70
N ALA A 64 -3.56 6.75 13.34
CA ALA A 64 -3.10 7.80 12.43
C ALA A 64 -1.95 8.61 13.07
N HIS A 65 -2.10 8.97 14.34
CA HIS A 65 -1.07 9.66 15.12
C HIS A 65 0.18 8.78 15.32
N LEU A 66 0.01 7.50 15.59
CA LEU A 66 1.11 6.55 15.71
C LEU A 66 1.91 6.45 14.39
N LEU A 67 1.23 6.37 13.25
CA LEU A 67 1.86 6.35 11.93
C LEU A 67 2.56 7.68 11.58
N ALA A 68 2.06 8.80 12.10
CA ALA A 68 2.73 10.10 12.02
C ALA A 68 3.93 10.22 12.99
N GLY A 69 4.21 9.20 13.81
CA GLY A 69 5.32 9.17 14.75
C GLY A 69 5.06 9.86 16.08
N ASP A 70 3.79 10.11 16.44
CA ASP A 70 3.44 10.76 17.71
C ASP A 70 3.82 9.89 18.92
N ARG A 71 4.88 10.32 19.61
CA ARG A 71 5.42 9.61 20.78
C ARG A 71 4.57 9.78 22.03
N VAL A 72 3.76 10.84 22.11
CA VAL A 72 2.85 11.09 23.23
C VAL A 72 1.69 10.12 23.16
N VAL A 73 1.08 9.97 21.98
CA VAL A 73 0.01 9.00 21.75
C VAL A 73 0.50 7.58 21.95
N LEU A 74 1.71 7.25 21.47
CA LEU A 74 2.32 5.94 21.73
C LEU A 74 2.48 5.67 23.24
N GLY A 75 2.88 6.68 24.01
CA GLY A 75 2.97 6.58 25.47
C GLY A 75 1.62 6.25 26.10
N ALA A 76 0.60 7.04 25.77
CA ALA A 76 -0.75 6.87 26.33
C ALA A 76 -1.34 5.48 26.03
N VAL A 77 -1.22 5.00 24.78
CA VAL A 77 -1.72 3.65 24.40
C VAL A 77 -0.95 2.54 25.13
N VAL A 78 0.37 2.69 25.30
CA VAL A 78 1.18 1.72 26.04
C VAL A 78 0.83 1.69 27.52
N ASP A 79 0.63 2.86 28.14
CA ASP A 79 0.29 2.97 29.56
C ASP A 79 -1.07 2.29 29.85
N GLU A 80 -2.06 2.53 28.98
CA GLU A 80 -3.37 1.86 29.04
C GLU A 80 -3.25 0.32 28.90
N LEU A 81 -2.39 -0.16 28.01
CA LEU A 81 -2.20 -1.61 27.78
C LEU A 81 -1.41 -2.33 28.89
N SER A 82 -0.53 -1.62 29.59
CA SER A 82 0.47 -2.19 30.48
C SER A 82 0.12 -2.14 31.96
N SER A 83 -0.96 -1.45 32.35
CA SER A 83 -1.39 -1.31 33.75
C SER A 83 -0.22 -0.94 34.70
N ASP A 84 0.65 -0.03 34.25
CA ASP A 84 1.87 0.45 34.93
C ASP A 84 2.98 -0.59 35.18
N ASN A 85 2.93 -1.77 34.57
CA ASN A 85 3.99 -2.78 34.69
C ASN A 85 5.19 -2.47 33.76
N PRO A 86 6.41 -2.23 34.28
CA PRO A 86 7.56 -1.82 33.45
C PRO A 86 8.00 -2.84 32.40
N ASP A 87 7.78 -4.14 32.63
CA ASP A 87 8.10 -5.17 31.63
C ASP A 87 7.06 -5.18 30.50
N GLU A 88 5.79 -4.95 30.83
CA GLU A 88 4.71 -4.85 29.85
C GLU A 88 4.81 -3.56 29.03
N ILE A 89 5.20 -2.44 29.64
CA ILE A 89 5.47 -1.17 28.94
C ILE A 89 6.50 -1.39 27.82
N ARG A 90 7.63 -2.05 28.13
CA ARG A 90 8.69 -2.32 27.14
C ARG A 90 8.19 -3.24 26.03
N ARG A 91 7.45 -4.29 26.39
CA ARG A 91 6.88 -5.25 25.45
C ARG A 91 5.88 -4.60 24.50
N TRP A 92 4.91 -3.84 25.02
CA TRP A 92 3.89 -3.17 24.22
C TRP A 92 4.46 -2.07 23.33
N ARG A 93 5.38 -1.27 23.85
CA ARG A 93 6.07 -0.24 23.05
C ARG A 93 6.78 -0.84 21.85
N ARG A 94 7.49 -1.95 22.05
CA ARG A 94 8.14 -2.68 20.95
C ARG A 94 7.11 -3.23 19.96
N ALA A 95 6.09 -3.94 20.44
CA ALA A 95 5.07 -4.53 19.57
C ALA A 95 4.33 -3.49 18.72
N LEU A 96 3.98 -2.33 19.28
CA LEU A 96 3.34 -1.24 18.55
C LEU A 96 4.29 -0.56 17.56
N THR A 97 5.57 -0.41 17.92
CA THR A 97 6.58 0.13 16.99
C THR A 97 6.80 -0.82 15.82
N ASP A 98 6.95 -2.13 16.09
CA ASP A 98 7.14 -3.15 15.06
C ASP A 98 5.90 -3.24 14.13
N LEU A 99 4.68 -3.02 14.65
CA LEU A 99 3.46 -2.89 13.84
C LEU A 99 3.53 -1.66 12.91
N VAL A 100 3.82 -0.48 13.48
CA VAL A 100 3.91 0.78 12.73
C VAL A 100 4.97 0.68 11.64
N ASP A 101 6.17 0.20 11.97
CA ASP A 101 7.27 0.00 11.03
C ASP A 101 6.88 -0.99 9.92
N GLY A 102 6.15 -2.05 10.28
CA GLY A 102 5.61 -3.01 9.32
C GLY A 102 4.63 -2.37 8.33
N ILE A 103 3.71 -1.53 8.81
CA ILE A 103 2.74 -0.82 7.97
C ILE A 103 3.45 0.19 7.06
N VAL A 104 4.36 0.99 7.61
CA VAL A 104 5.16 1.97 6.85
C VAL A 104 5.97 1.28 5.76
N ALA A 105 6.64 0.16 6.07
CA ALA A 105 7.38 -0.61 5.08
C ALA A 105 6.47 -1.11 3.94
N ARG A 106 5.24 -1.53 4.24
CA ARG A 106 4.26 -1.95 3.21
C ARG A 106 3.74 -0.77 2.38
N ALA A 107 3.54 0.39 2.99
CA ALA A 107 3.17 1.61 2.28
C ALA A 107 4.28 2.04 1.29
N ILE A 108 5.56 1.99 1.71
CA ILE A 108 6.71 2.26 0.84
C ILE A 108 6.78 1.24 -0.30
N GLU A 109 6.62 -0.06 -0.01
CA GLU A 109 6.61 -1.11 -1.03
C GLU A 109 5.46 -0.95 -2.04
N ALA A 110 4.35 -0.32 -1.64
CA ALA A 110 3.21 0.01 -2.50
C ALA A 110 3.33 1.40 -3.17
N SER A 111 4.45 2.10 -3.01
CA SER A 111 4.65 3.49 -3.46
C SER A 111 3.56 4.45 -2.95
N SER A 112 2.95 4.18 -1.79
CA SER A 112 1.97 5.09 -1.18
C SER A 112 2.69 6.25 -0.49
N LEU A 113 3.06 7.25 -1.31
CA LEU A 113 3.87 8.39 -0.92
C LEU A 113 3.14 9.70 -1.23
N ASP A 114 3.57 10.75 -0.52
CA ASP A 114 3.19 12.14 -0.69
C ASP A 114 4.36 12.97 -1.15
N PHE A 115 4.16 13.66 -2.28
CA PHE A 115 5.20 14.39 -2.97
C PHE A 115 4.98 15.90 -2.84
N PRO A 116 6.05 16.68 -2.61
CA PRO A 116 5.97 18.14 -2.56
C PRO A 116 5.53 18.72 -3.92
N THR A 117 4.52 19.60 -3.90
CA THR A 117 3.99 20.26 -5.11
C THR A 117 4.93 21.30 -5.70
N ASP A 118 5.79 21.90 -4.86
CA ASP A 118 6.69 22.98 -5.27
C ASP A 118 8.08 22.45 -5.69
N HIS A 119 8.28 21.13 -5.69
CA HIS A 119 9.56 20.53 -6.04
C HIS A 119 9.80 20.57 -7.56
N PRO A 120 11.02 20.92 -8.05
CA PRO A 120 11.29 21.16 -9.47
C PRO A 120 10.91 20.00 -10.42
N PHE A 121 11.12 18.76 -9.97
CA PHE A 121 10.73 17.55 -10.70
C PHE A 121 9.30 17.11 -10.37
N TRP A 122 9.02 16.71 -9.11
CA TRP A 122 7.71 16.17 -8.70
C TRP A 122 6.52 17.12 -8.93
N GLY A 123 6.71 18.43 -8.78
CA GLY A 123 5.65 19.42 -8.99
C GLY A 123 5.09 19.48 -10.41
N ALA A 124 5.76 18.84 -11.38
CA ALA A 124 5.28 18.74 -12.75
C ALA A 124 4.22 17.64 -12.97
N PHE A 125 4.00 16.77 -11.97
CA PHE A 125 3.19 15.56 -12.09
C PHE A 125 2.06 15.53 -11.06
N THR A 126 1.01 14.74 -11.35
CA THR A 126 -0.01 14.43 -10.35
C THR A 126 0.55 13.46 -9.30
N ARG A 127 -0.09 13.40 -8.13
CA ARG A 127 0.29 12.43 -7.07
C ARG A 127 0.33 10.99 -7.58
N GLU A 128 -0.69 10.58 -8.33
CA GLU A 128 -0.76 9.25 -8.95
C GLU A 128 0.44 9.01 -9.89
N GLN A 129 0.77 9.99 -10.74
CA GLN A 129 1.92 9.92 -11.64
C GLN A 129 3.25 9.81 -10.87
N CYS A 130 3.43 10.56 -9.78
CA CYS A 130 4.62 10.44 -8.94
C CYS A 130 4.75 9.03 -8.32
N ARG A 131 3.64 8.44 -7.88
CA ARG A 131 3.61 7.06 -7.36
C ARG A 131 3.97 6.05 -8.45
N GLU A 132 3.45 6.21 -9.67
CA GLU A 132 3.80 5.36 -10.82
C GLU A 132 5.28 5.47 -11.21
N ILE A 133 5.84 6.69 -11.24
CA ILE A 133 7.28 6.91 -11.46
C ILE A 133 8.10 6.19 -10.38
N THR A 134 7.68 6.27 -9.12
CA THR A 134 8.37 5.63 -8.00
C THR A 134 8.30 4.11 -8.08
N THR A 135 7.14 3.56 -8.45
CA THR A 135 6.97 2.12 -8.74
C THR A 135 7.89 1.67 -9.87
N ALA A 136 8.01 2.46 -10.93
CA ALA A 136 8.92 2.19 -12.04
C ALA A 136 10.39 2.24 -11.59
N LEU A 137 10.80 3.23 -10.80
CA LEU A 137 12.14 3.29 -10.20
C LEU A 137 12.44 2.05 -9.33
N ALA A 138 11.49 1.64 -8.50
CA ALA A 138 11.62 0.44 -7.67
C ALA A 138 11.81 -0.82 -8.53
N SER A 139 11.12 -0.94 -9.67
CA SER A 139 11.30 -2.04 -10.63
C SER A 139 12.68 -2.07 -11.30
N LEU A 140 13.31 -0.89 -11.46
CA LEU A 140 14.70 -0.75 -11.91
C LEU A 140 15.71 -1.01 -10.77
N GLY A 141 15.19 -1.15 -9.54
CA GLY A 141 15.91 -1.45 -8.31
C GLY A 141 16.40 -0.22 -7.55
N PHE A 142 15.89 0.97 -7.87
CA PHE A 142 16.12 2.20 -7.10
C PHE A 142 14.94 2.37 -6.12
N ARG A 143 15.20 2.15 -4.83
CA ARG A 143 14.14 2.12 -3.81
C ARG A 143 14.29 3.29 -2.86
N TYR A 144 13.14 3.86 -2.52
CA TYR A 144 13.01 4.83 -1.44
C TYR A 144 13.10 4.13 -0.08
N ASP A 145 13.79 4.74 0.89
CA ASP A 145 13.98 4.20 2.24
C ASP A 145 12.90 4.63 3.25
N GLY A 146 12.12 5.66 2.93
CA GLY A 146 11.10 6.23 3.83
C GLY A 146 11.57 7.44 4.66
N LEU A 147 12.85 7.81 4.59
CA LEU A 147 13.49 8.87 5.40
C LEU A 147 14.13 9.98 4.56
N GLY A 148 13.84 10.00 3.26
CA GLY A 148 14.34 11.00 2.32
C GLY A 148 15.46 10.51 1.40
N GLU A 149 15.88 9.25 1.51
CA GLU A 149 17.08 8.73 0.83
C GLU A 149 16.80 7.47 -0.01
N PHE A 150 17.82 7.05 -0.77
CA PHE A 150 17.80 5.79 -1.51
C PHE A 150 18.41 4.67 -0.67
N VAL A 151 17.77 3.50 -0.74
CA VAL A 151 18.29 2.29 -0.10
C VAL A 151 19.65 1.90 -0.71
N ASP A 152 20.58 1.46 0.14
CA ASP A 152 21.93 1.01 -0.23
C ASP A 152 22.78 2.05 -0.99
N ASP A 153 22.54 3.35 -0.76
CA ASP A 153 23.17 4.48 -1.48
C ASP A 153 23.00 4.39 -3.01
N ARG A 154 22.00 3.63 -3.47
CA ARG A 154 21.79 3.36 -4.89
C ARG A 154 20.98 4.51 -5.51
N VAL A 155 21.69 5.57 -5.88
CA VAL A 155 21.09 6.75 -6.53
C VAL A 155 20.96 6.50 -8.05
N PRO A 156 19.79 6.76 -8.67
CA PRO A 156 19.62 6.64 -10.12
C PRO A 156 20.42 7.70 -10.88
N ALA A 157 20.72 7.47 -12.15
CA ALA A 157 21.14 8.55 -13.05
C ALA A 157 19.91 9.22 -13.70
N GLN A 158 20.09 10.39 -14.32
CA GLN A 158 19.01 11.06 -15.07
C GLN A 158 18.41 10.16 -16.15
N ARG A 159 19.23 9.29 -16.77
CA ARG A 159 18.76 8.28 -17.73
C ARG A 159 17.77 7.30 -17.10
N ASP A 160 18.04 6.84 -15.88
CA ASP A 160 17.18 5.88 -15.17
C ASP A 160 15.87 6.53 -14.77
N LEU A 161 15.91 7.80 -14.30
CA LEU A 161 14.71 8.57 -14.00
C LEU A 161 13.87 8.85 -15.26
N SER A 162 14.51 9.12 -16.40
CA SER A 162 13.83 9.25 -17.68
C SER A 162 13.20 7.93 -18.15
N LEU A 163 13.85 6.79 -17.92
CA LEU A 163 13.29 5.48 -18.23
C LEU A 163 12.09 5.16 -17.33
N ALA A 164 12.19 5.44 -16.02
CA ALA A 164 11.09 5.26 -15.09
C ALA A 164 9.89 6.13 -15.44
N THR A 165 10.12 7.39 -15.84
CA THR A 165 9.08 8.30 -16.34
C THR A 165 8.38 7.71 -17.56
N GLY A 166 9.14 7.14 -18.50
CA GLY A 166 8.59 6.43 -19.66
C GLY A 166 7.76 5.19 -19.29
N TYR A 167 8.21 4.40 -18.32
CA TYR A 167 7.47 3.24 -17.81
C TYR A 167 6.18 3.61 -17.07
N ALA A 168 6.13 4.78 -16.43
CA ALA A 168 4.91 5.35 -15.88
C ALA A 168 3.92 5.84 -16.96
N GLY A 169 4.22 5.64 -18.25
CA GLY A 169 3.38 6.06 -19.37
C GLY A 169 3.44 7.56 -19.67
N LEU A 170 4.44 8.26 -19.11
CA LEU A 170 4.62 9.70 -19.28
C LEU A 170 5.69 9.97 -20.32
N ASP A 171 5.53 11.06 -21.07
CA ASP A 171 6.52 11.48 -22.07
C ASP A 171 7.66 12.26 -21.39
N PRO A 172 8.89 11.71 -21.33
CA PRO A 172 10.03 12.38 -20.71
C PRO A 172 10.36 13.73 -21.37
N MET A 173 9.99 13.93 -22.64
CA MET A 173 10.22 15.19 -23.34
C MET A 173 9.40 16.35 -22.79
N ARG A 174 8.33 16.07 -22.02
CA ARG A 174 7.49 17.10 -21.39
C ARG A 174 8.04 17.61 -20.07
N VAL A 175 9.06 16.94 -19.51
CA VAL A 175 9.70 17.33 -18.26
C VAL A 175 10.60 18.53 -18.51
N ARG A 176 10.31 19.65 -17.85
CA ARG A 176 11.04 20.92 -18.03
C ARG A 176 12.31 20.99 -17.20
N HIS A 177 12.27 20.43 -16.00
CA HIS A 177 13.38 20.49 -15.04
C HIS A 177 13.74 19.06 -14.64
N TRP A 178 14.87 18.59 -15.17
CA TRP A 178 15.47 17.35 -14.74
C TRP A 178 16.41 17.61 -13.56
N PRO A 179 16.36 16.81 -12.49
CA PRO A 179 17.34 16.87 -11.42
C PRO A 179 18.76 16.68 -11.99
N SER A 180 19.71 17.47 -11.52
CA SER A 180 21.13 17.27 -11.83
C SER A 180 21.68 16.06 -11.08
N GLU A 181 22.91 15.64 -11.40
CA GLU A 181 23.60 14.59 -10.63
C GLU A 181 23.78 14.96 -9.15
N THR A 182 23.86 16.26 -8.83
CA THR A 182 23.95 16.75 -7.44
C THR A 182 22.59 16.76 -6.73
N ASP A 183 21.49 16.95 -7.48
CA ASP A 183 20.15 16.99 -6.91
C ASP A 183 19.55 15.58 -6.75
N MET A 184 20.03 14.62 -7.53
CA MET A 184 19.46 13.27 -7.59
C MET A 184 19.43 12.53 -6.25
N PRO A 185 20.47 12.59 -5.39
CA PRO A 185 20.42 11.98 -4.06
C PRO A 185 19.31 12.55 -3.17
N GLU A 186 18.95 13.82 -3.39
CA GLU A 186 17.98 14.56 -2.59
C GLU A 186 16.55 14.47 -3.17
N LEU A 187 16.35 13.67 -4.23
CA LEU A 187 15.07 13.57 -4.95
C LEU A 187 13.89 13.25 -4.02
N PHE A 188 14.12 12.46 -2.97
CA PHE A 188 13.08 12.04 -2.02
C PHE A 188 13.09 12.81 -0.71
N ARG A 189 13.96 13.81 -0.53
CA ARG A 189 14.17 14.49 0.76
C ARG A 189 12.90 14.99 1.44
N ASP A 190 12.01 15.59 0.66
CA ASP A 190 10.74 16.15 1.16
C ASP A 190 9.53 15.23 0.89
N VAL A 191 9.77 13.98 0.48
CA VAL A 191 8.72 12.98 0.20
C VAL A 191 8.34 12.25 1.48
N ASN A 192 7.05 12.24 1.78
CA ASN A 192 6.52 11.62 2.99
C ASN A 192 5.83 10.31 2.68
N VAL A 193 5.80 9.38 3.63
CA VAL A 193 5.05 8.13 3.48
C VAL A 193 3.58 8.36 3.87
N ALA A 194 2.67 8.10 2.94
CA ALA A 194 1.22 8.21 3.16
C ALA A 194 0.69 6.94 3.84
N ALA A 195 1.27 6.57 4.98
CA ALA A 195 1.05 5.27 5.62
C ALA A 195 -0.39 5.10 6.15
N PHE A 196 -0.99 6.18 6.66
CA PHE A 196 -2.37 6.14 7.14
C PHE A 196 -3.37 5.99 5.99
N GLU A 197 -3.19 6.73 4.90
CA GLU A 197 -4.00 6.57 3.69
C GLU A 197 -3.88 5.15 3.13
N TYR A 198 -2.66 4.64 3.02
CA TYR A 198 -2.41 3.26 2.61
C TYR A 198 -3.16 2.25 3.49
N LEU A 199 -3.14 2.45 4.80
CA LEU A 199 -3.80 1.56 5.75
C LEU A 199 -5.33 1.61 5.61
N VAL A 200 -5.91 2.80 5.40
CA VAL A 200 -7.36 2.96 5.17
C VAL A 200 -7.77 2.22 3.89
N ASP A 201 -7.00 2.35 2.81
CA ASP A 201 -7.30 1.71 1.53
C ASP A 201 -7.10 0.18 1.57
N ALA A 202 -6.11 -0.30 2.32
CA ALA A 202 -5.72 -1.72 2.33
C ALA A 202 -6.39 -2.54 3.45
N ALA A 203 -6.85 -1.89 4.53
CA ALA A 203 -7.41 -2.54 5.72
C ALA A 203 -8.51 -1.67 6.36
N GLU A 204 -9.59 -1.44 5.61
CA GLU A 204 -10.72 -0.57 6.01
C GLU A 204 -11.31 -0.92 7.39
N GLY A 205 -11.33 -2.20 7.77
CA GLY A 205 -11.85 -2.67 9.05
C GLY A 205 -10.81 -2.70 10.18
N LEU A 206 -9.51 -2.55 9.88
CA LEU A 206 -8.40 -2.84 10.79
C LEU A 206 -8.60 -4.18 11.54
N THR A 207 -9.14 -5.17 10.84
CA THR A 207 -9.37 -6.51 11.39
C THR A 207 -8.06 -7.29 11.42
N LEU A 208 -8.00 -8.33 12.26
CA LEU A 208 -6.82 -9.19 12.33
C LEU A 208 -6.52 -9.83 10.95
N GLY A 209 -7.55 -10.30 10.24
CA GLY A 209 -7.38 -10.94 8.93
C GLY A 209 -6.80 -9.99 7.87
N GLU A 210 -7.25 -8.73 7.86
CA GLU A 210 -6.72 -7.70 6.96
C GLU A 210 -5.26 -7.37 7.27
N LEU A 211 -4.91 -7.15 8.55
CA LEU A 211 -3.54 -6.86 8.94
C LEU A 211 -2.57 -8.02 8.70
N LEU A 212 -2.99 -9.26 8.98
CA LEU A 212 -2.19 -10.44 8.65
C LEU A 212 -1.93 -10.53 7.14
N SER A 213 -2.95 -10.26 6.32
CA SER A 213 -2.82 -10.25 4.86
C SER A 213 -1.93 -9.10 4.36
N LEU A 214 -2.07 -7.91 4.94
CA LEU A 214 -1.32 -6.71 4.60
C LEU A 214 0.17 -6.87 4.92
N LEU A 215 0.50 -7.39 6.11
CA LEU A 215 1.88 -7.52 6.61
C LEU A 215 2.59 -8.79 6.08
N GLY A 216 1.83 -9.82 5.72
CA GLY A 216 2.36 -11.10 5.24
C GLY A 216 3.36 -11.71 6.24
N ARG A 217 4.57 -12.04 5.77
CA ARG A 217 5.62 -12.66 6.62
C ARG A 217 6.05 -11.80 7.81
N ARG A 218 5.85 -10.48 7.76
CA ARG A 218 6.17 -9.59 8.91
C ARG A 218 5.21 -9.80 10.08
N ALA A 219 4.01 -10.33 9.80
CA ALA A 219 3.03 -10.62 10.84
C ALA A 219 3.49 -11.72 11.80
N ASP A 220 4.35 -12.65 11.38
CA ASP A 220 4.83 -13.75 12.21
C ASP A 220 5.62 -13.27 13.44
N ALA A 221 6.26 -12.09 13.34
CA ALA A 221 6.99 -11.49 14.45
C ALA A 221 6.07 -10.82 15.49
N LEU A 222 4.80 -10.62 15.16
CA LEU A 222 3.82 -9.85 15.93
C LEU A 222 2.80 -10.72 16.66
N ILE A 223 3.10 -12.02 16.86
CA ILE A 223 2.20 -12.99 17.52
C ILE A 223 1.65 -12.47 18.86
N ASP A 224 2.51 -11.86 19.66
CA ASP A 224 2.13 -11.31 20.97
C ASP A 224 1.10 -10.18 20.86
N LEU A 225 1.19 -9.37 19.81
CA LEU A 225 0.22 -8.31 19.49
C LEU A 225 -1.11 -8.92 19.04
N TRP A 226 -1.06 -9.93 18.18
CA TRP A 226 -2.24 -10.62 17.66
C TRP A 226 -3.05 -11.32 18.75
N ASN A 227 -2.36 -11.93 19.73
CA ASN A 227 -3.01 -12.57 20.86
C ASN A 227 -3.83 -11.59 21.72
N ALA A 228 -3.46 -10.32 21.74
CA ALA A 228 -4.18 -9.26 22.46
C ALA A 228 -4.97 -8.33 21.53
N TRP A 229 -5.15 -8.69 20.26
CA TRP A 229 -5.70 -7.77 19.26
C TRP A 229 -7.09 -7.25 19.62
N GLY A 230 -7.92 -8.06 20.27
CA GLY A 230 -9.24 -7.66 20.75
C GLY A 230 -9.21 -6.50 21.77
N ARG A 231 -8.11 -6.34 22.51
CA ARG A 231 -7.89 -5.20 23.43
C ARG A 231 -7.20 -4.03 22.74
N VAL A 232 -6.28 -4.31 21.82
CA VAL A 232 -5.49 -3.28 21.14
C VAL A 232 -6.30 -2.53 20.09
N ARG A 233 -7.10 -3.23 19.28
CA ARG A 233 -7.86 -2.64 18.16
C ARG A 233 -8.77 -1.47 18.60
N PRO A 234 -9.57 -1.57 19.67
CA PRO A 234 -10.40 -0.45 20.12
C PRO A 234 -9.59 0.80 20.45
N LEU A 235 -8.45 0.65 21.14
CA LEU A 235 -7.57 1.78 21.49
C LEU A 235 -6.97 2.44 20.25
N LEU A 236 -6.64 1.66 19.23
CA LEU A 236 -6.10 2.17 17.98
C LEU A 236 -7.14 2.94 17.15
N LEU A 237 -8.42 2.60 17.28
CA LEU A 237 -9.54 3.25 16.60
C LEU A 237 -10.09 4.45 17.39
N GLU A 238 -9.69 4.63 18.64
CA GLU A 238 -10.17 5.73 19.48
C GLU A 238 -9.77 7.09 18.89
N PRO A 239 -10.73 8.00 18.67
CA PRO A 239 -10.46 9.33 18.13
C PRO A 239 -9.86 10.27 19.19
N LEU A 240 -8.72 10.89 18.88
CA LEU A 240 -7.98 11.80 19.77
C LEU A 240 -8.19 13.28 19.44
#